data_AF-A0A7R9CG90-F1
#
_entry.id   AF-A0A7R9CG90-F1
#
_cell.length_a   1.000
_cell.length_b   1.000
_cell.length_c   1.000
_cell.angle_alpha   90.00
_cell.angle_beta   90.00
_cell.angle_gamma   90.00
#
_symmetry.space_group_name_H-M   'P 1'
#
loop_
_entity.id
_entity.type
_entity.pdbx_description
1 polymer ?
#
loop_
_entity_poly.entity_id
_entity_poly.type
_entity_poly.pdbx_seq_one_letter_code
_entity_poly.pdbx_strand_id
1 'polypeptide(L)'
;MDHSLMTTGLSLTILVNRGWVPAKMKNPEQRKQGQVEGEVELVGLVRLNETRPPFTPKNNANTLLYSCILMISRDLEQMAEMVGAAPVYLEATESSSVPGGPIGGQTRISLRNEHMSYIITW
;
A
#
# COMPACT_ATOMS: atom_id res chain seq x y z
N MET A 1 3.70 7.33 -3.69
CA MET A 1 3.59 6.42 -2.53
C MET A 1 4.99 5.91 -2.25
N ASP A 2 5.38 5.83 -0.98
CA ASP A 2 6.69 5.34 -0.55
C ASP A 2 6.54 3.86 -0.18
N HIS A 3 7.32 3.00 -0.83
CA HIS A 3 7.26 1.54 -0.66
C HIS A 3 8.61 1.05 -0.16
N SER A 4 8.63 0.56 1.07
CA SER A 4 9.82 0.03 1.73
C SER A 4 9.62 -1.47 1.98
N LEU A 5 10.66 -2.25 1.70
CA LEU A 5 10.71 -3.65 2.12
C LEU A 5 10.90 -3.70 3.64
N MET A 6 10.12 -4.53 4.32
CA MET A 6 10.26 -4.73 5.76
C MET A 6 10.37 -6.20 6.09
N THR A 7 11.32 -6.53 6.98
CA THR A 7 11.54 -7.87 7.50
C THR A 7 10.83 -7.98 8.84
N THR A 8 9.85 -8.87 8.95
CA THR A 8 9.25 -9.22 10.26
C THR A 8 10.15 -10.26 10.94
N GLY A 9 10.10 -10.37 12.28
CA GLY A 9 10.97 -11.26 13.11
C GLY A 9 10.98 -12.76 12.77
N LEU A 10 10.28 -13.18 11.70
CA LEU A 10 10.30 -14.51 11.09
C LEU A 10 11.15 -14.58 9.80
N SER A 11 12.07 -13.63 9.56
CA SER A 11 12.88 -13.53 8.32
C SER A 11 12.03 -13.47 7.03
N LEU A 12 10.82 -12.90 7.14
CA LEU A 12 9.91 -12.74 6.02
C LEU A 12 9.95 -11.29 5.53
N THR A 13 10.23 -11.09 4.25
CA THR A 13 10.17 -9.77 3.61
C THR A 13 8.78 -9.56 3.01
N ILE A 14 8.11 -8.50 3.40
CA ILE A 14 6.74 -8.17 2.92
C ILE A 14 6.69 -6.80 2.24
N LEU A 15 5.63 -6.58 1.46
CA LEU A 15 5.37 -5.29 0.82
C LEU A 15 4.54 -4.40 1.75
N VAL A 16 5.05 -3.20 2.04
CA VAL A 16 4.37 -2.22 2.89
C VAL A 16 4.11 -0.92 2.12
N ASN A 17 2.87 -0.47 2.14
CA ASN A 17 2.47 0.86 1.69
C ASN A 17 2.45 1.80 2.90
N ARG A 18 3.48 2.66 2.99
CA ARG A 18 3.58 3.68 4.05
C ARG A 18 2.65 4.87 3.82
N GLY A 19 2.03 4.96 2.64
CA GLY A 19 1.05 5.96 2.31
C GLY A 19 1.51 6.96 1.25
N TRP A 20 0.83 8.09 1.22
CA TRP A 20 1.00 9.10 0.18
C TRP A 20 2.05 10.14 0.56
N VAL A 21 2.85 10.55 -0.42
CA VAL A 21 3.86 11.60 -0.27
C VAL A 21 3.49 12.76 -1.20
N PRO A 22 3.41 14.00 -0.70
CA PRO A 22 3.16 15.17 -1.54
C PRO A 22 4.20 15.30 -2.66
N ALA A 23 3.75 15.72 -3.85
CA ALA A 23 4.63 15.87 -5.01
C ALA A 23 5.84 16.80 -4.74
N LYS A 24 5.65 17.83 -3.90
CA LYS A 24 6.71 18.76 -3.47
C LYS A 24 7.78 18.11 -2.58
N MET A 25 7.51 16.93 -2.02
CA MET A 25 8.39 16.18 -1.12
C MET A 25 8.76 14.81 -1.72
N LYS A 26 8.66 14.67 -3.06
CA LYS A 26 8.99 13.43 -3.76
C LYS A 26 10.49 13.09 -3.66
N ASN A 27 11.36 14.09 -3.55
CA ASN A 27 12.80 13.87 -3.39
C ASN A 27 13.11 13.40 -1.95
N PRO A 28 13.75 12.23 -1.76
CA PRO A 28 14.17 11.73 -0.45
C PRO A 28 14.92 12.77 0.40
N GLU A 29 15.79 13.58 -0.22
CA GLU A 29 16.58 14.61 0.46
C GLU A 29 15.71 15.68 1.14
N GLN A 30 14.51 15.93 0.63
CA GLN A 30 13.58 16.94 1.15
C GLN A 30 12.70 16.42 2.29
N ARG A 31 12.78 15.13 2.62
CA ARG A 31 11.95 14.44 3.63
C ARG A 31 12.76 13.73 4.72
N LYS A 32 13.93 14.27 5.10
CA LYS A 32 14.81 13.66 6.12
C LYS A 32 14.10 13.44 7.47
N GLN A 33 13.20 14.33 7.86
CA GLN A 33 12.41 14.16 9.09
C GLN A 33 11.48 12.93 9.07
N GLY A 34 11.01 12.50 7.89
CA GLY A 34 10.14 11.34 7.74
C GLY A 34 10.88 10.03 7.43
N GLN A 35 12.19 10.09 7.17
CA GLN A 35 13.04 8.93 6.96
C GLN A 35 13.61 8.48 8.30
N VAL A 36 12.81 7.68 9.02
CA VAL A 36 13.26 7.03 10.25
C VAL A 36 14.21 5.89 9.85
N GLU A 37 15.46 5.97 10.29
CA GLU A 37 16.45 4.91 10.16
C GLU A 37 16.40 4.05 11.43
N GLY A 38 15.87 2.83 11.32
CA GLY A 38 15.76 1.90 12.45
C GLY A 38 14.54 0.99 12.36
N GLU A 39 14.36 0.18 13.40
CA GLU A 39 13.13 -0.62 13.57
C GLU A 39 11.97 0.29 13.94
N VAL A 40 10.85 0.14 13.22
CA VAL A 40 9.63 0.92 13.43
C VAL A 40 8.46 -0.05 13.59
N GLU A 41 7.68 0.15 14.65
CA GLU A 41 6.41 -0.54 14.81
C GLU A 41 5.37 0.07 13.86
N LEU A 42 4.76 -0.76 13.03
CA LEU A 42 3.73 -0.34 12.08
C LEU A 42 2.45 -1.13 12.32
N VAL A 43 1.35 -0.39 12.46
CA VAL A 43 0.00 -0.95 12.44
C VAL A 43 -0.59 -0.69 11.06
N GLY A 44 -1.22 -1.71 10.48
CA GLY A 44 -1.74 -1.65 9.12
C GLY A 44 -2.84 -2.67 8.84
N LEU A 45 -3.50 -2.47 7.71
CA LEU A 45 -4.50 -3.37 7.16
C LEU A 45 -3.83 -4.33 6.18
N VAL A 46 -4.04 -5.63 6.35
CA VAL A 46 -3.62 -6.64 5.37
C VAL A 46 -4.66 -6.71 4.27
N ARG A 47 -4.23 -6.56 3.02
CA ARG A 47 -5.09 -6.77 1.84
C ARG A 47 -4.71 -8.07 1.14
N LEU A 48 -5.74 -8.80 0.73
CA LEU A 48 -5.62 -9.98 -0.11
C LEU A 48 -5.49 -9.57 -1.59
N ASN A 49 -4.98 -10.50 -2.40
CA ASN A 49 -4.83 -10.32 -3.83
C ASN A 49 -6.20 -10.01 -4.49
N GLU A 50 -6.30 -8.92 -5.22
CA GLU A 50 -7.51 -8.51 -5.95
C GLU A 50 -7.48 -9.12 -7.35
N THR A 51 -8.59 -9.71 -7.80
CA THR A 51 -8.67 -10.25 -9.16
C THR A 51 -8.60 -9.14 -10.18
N ARG A 52 -7.67 -9.28 -11.13
CA ARG A 52 -7.46 -8.31 -12.20
C ARG A 52 -8.74 -8.12 -13.05
N PRO A 53 -9.14 -6.87 -13.33
CA PRO A 53 -10.24 -6.62 -14.26
C PRO A 53 -9.95 -7.20 -15.66
N PRO A 54 -10.97 -7.71 -16.37
CA PRO A 54 -10.78 -8.41 -17.65
C PRO A 54 -10.24 -7.52 -18.78
N PHE A 55 -10.26 -6.19 -18.64
CA PHE A 55 -9.81 -5.23 -19.65
C PHE A 55 -8.48 -4.53 -19.31
N THR A 56 -7.73 -5.02 -18.33
CA THR A 56 -6.44 -4.41 -17.98
C THR A 56 -5.34 -4.93 -18.93
N PRO A 57 -4.65 -4.06 -19.70
CA PRO A 57 -3.59 -4.46 -20.64
C PRO A 57 -2.46 -5.18 -19.91
N LYS A 58 -1.91 -6.30 -20.44
CA LYS A 58 -0.78 -6.99 -19.79
C LYS A 58 0.41 -6.05 -19.58
N ASN A 59 1.04 -6.14 -18.42
CA ASN A 59 2.10 -5.21 -18.03
C ASN A 59 3.42 -5.65 -18.67
N ASN A 60 4.12 -4.72 -19.34
CA ASN A 60 5.46 -4.95 -19.91
C ASN A 60 6.53 -4.45 -18.92
N ALA A 61 7.52 -5.29 -18.59
CA ALA A 61 8.42 -5.15 -17.44
C ALA A 61 9.45 -3.99 -17.46
N ASN A 62 9.38 -3.05 -18.41
CA ASN A 62 10.56 -2.25 -18.79
C ASN A 62 10.55 -0.75 -18.40
N THR A 63 9.79 -0.30 -17.39
CA THR A 63 9.82 1.15 -17.04
C THR A 63 9.37 1.43 -15.60
N LEU A 64 9.72 2.58 -15.03
CA LEU A 64 9.05 3.19 -13.87
C LEU A 64 7.50 3.23 -14.01
N LEU A 65 7.00 3.26 -15.26
CA LEU A 65 5.58 3.08 -15.59
C LEU A 65 5.04 1.71 -15.16
N TYR A 66 5.83 0.63 -15.25
CA TYR A 66 5.47 -0.74 -14.87
C TYR A 66 5.17 -0.83 -13.36
N SER A 67 6.03 -0.25 -12.52
CA SER A 67 5.79 -0.16 -11.07
C SER A 67 4.50 0.62 -10.76
N CYS A 68 4.23 1.70 -11.49
CA CYS A 68 3.01 2.49 -11.34
C CYS A 68 1.75 1.73 -11.79
N ILE A 69 1.81 1.03 -12.93
CA ILE A 69 0.68 0.26 -13.49
C ILE A 69 0.39 -0.99 -12.65
N LEU A 70 1.42 -1.65 -12.10
CA LEU A 70 1.25 -2.73 -11.13
C LEU A 70 0.65 -2.23 -9.82
N MET A 71 1.03 -1.03 -9.35
CA MET A 71 0.39 -0.38 -8.20
C MET A 71 -1.09 -0.09 -8.43
N ILE A 72 -1.47 0.29 -9.65
CA ILE A 72 -2.87 0.55 -10.01
C ILE A 72 -3.65 -0.75 -10.17
N SER A 73 -3.01 -1.78 -10.77
CA SER A 73 -3.64 -3.08 -11.03
C SER A 73 -3.62 -4.01 -9.80
N ARG A 74 -2.84 -3.66 -8.77
CA ARG A 74 -2.70 -4.35 -7.47
C ARG A 74 -2.46 -5.85 -7.57
N ASP A 75 -1.69 -6.26 -8.57
CA ASP A 75 -1.31 -7.66 -8.73
C ASP A 75 -0.21 -8.02 -7.72
N LEU A 76 -0.62 -8.66 -6.63
CA LEU A 76 0.26 -8.93 -5.49
C LEU A 76 1.37 -9.94 -5.83
N GLU A 77 1.08 -10.92 -6.69
CA GLU A 77 2.02 -11.98 -7.05
C GLU A 77 3.16 -11.41 -7.91
N GLN A 78 2.83 -10.63 -8.95
CA GLN A 78 3.85 -9.98 -9.80
C GLN A 78 4.68 -8.96 -9.02
N MET A 79 4.06 -8.22 -8.08
CA MET A 79 4.77 -7.28 -7.23
C MET A 79 5.73 -7.98 -6.27
N ALA A 80 5.31 -9.10 -5.70
CA ALA A 80 6.13 -9.92 -4.81
C ALA A 80 7.33 -10.52 -5.55
N GLU A 81 7.11 -11.06 -6.76
CA GLU A 81 8.14 -11.68 -7.60
C GLU A 81 9.24 -10.68 -8.02
N MET A 82 8.85 -9.46 -8.43
CA MET A 82 9.81 -8.42 -8.81
C MET A 82 10.81 -8.06 -7.70
N VAL A 83 10.34 -8.04 -6.45
CA VAL A 83 11.10 -7.53 -5.31
C VAL A 83 11.64 -8.66 -4.42
N GLY A 84 11.29 -9.91 -4.71
CA GLY A 84 11.66 -11.07 -3.90
C GLY A 84 10.99 -11.06 -2.52
N ALA A 85 9.79 -10.49 -2.42
CA ALA A 85 9.00 -10.44 -1.19
C ALA A 85 7.96 -11.57 -1.17
N ALA A 86 7.41 -11.86 0.00
CA ALA A 86 6.22 -12.70 0.11
C ALA A 86 4.99 -11.95 -0.44
N PRO A 87 3.98 -12.67 -0.97
CA PRO A 87 2.74 -12.08 -1.51
C PRO A 87 1.82 -11.62 -0.37
N VAL A 88 2.31 -10.69 0.44
CA VAL A 88 1.61 -10.06 1.56
C VAL A 88 1.73 -8.55 1.37
N TYR A 89 0.58 -7.87 1.34
CA TYR A 89 0.49 -6.42 1.20
C TYR A 89 -0.12 -5.80 2.45
N LEU A 90 0.62 -4.87 3.07
CA LEU A 90 0.19 -4.17 4.26
C LEU A 90 0.07 -2.67 3.99
N GLU A 91 -1.09 -2.10 4.31
CA GLU A 91 -1.36 -0.66 4.22
C GLU A 91 -1.25 -0.03 5.60
N ALA A 92 -0.32 0.91 5.80
CA ALA A 92 -0.14 1.59 7.07
C ALA A 92 -1.37 2.45 7.44
N THR A 93 -1.80 2.36 8.70
CA THR A 93 -2.86 3.23 9.25
C THR A 93 -2.36 4.65 9.45
N GLU A 94 -3.30 5.60 9.60
CA GLU A 94 -2.99 6.99 9.92
C GLU A 94 -2.15 7.12 11.20
N SER A 95 -2.42 6.29 12.21
CA SER A 95 -1.67 6.25 13.48
C SER A 95 -0.17 5.97 13.33
N SER A 96 0.23 5.33 12.23
CA SER A 96 1.62 4.98 11.93
C SER A 96 2.31 6.06 11.07
N SER A 97 1.68 7.23 10.87
CA SER A 97 2.24 8.33 10.09
C SER A 97 3.26 9.12 10.88
N VAL A 98 4.39 9.43 10.26
CA VAL A 98 5.47 10.25 10.85
C VAL A 98 5.32 11.70 10.39
N PRO A 99 5.45 12.72 11.27
CA PRO A 99 5.44 14.12 10.85
C PRO A 99 6.57 14.40 9.85
N GLY A 100 6.21 14.93 8.67
CA GLY A 100 7.15 15.13 7.55
C GLY A 100 7.46 13.88 6.71
N GLY A 101 6.79 12.75 7.01
CA GLY A 101 6.88 11.49 6.28
C GLY A 101 5.63 11.17 5.45
N PRO A 102 5.58 9.96 4.87
CA PRO A 102 4.41 9.45 4.16
C PRO A 102 3.16 9.45 5.05
N ILE A 103 2.03 9.86 4.49
CA ILE A 103 0.74 9.93 5.19
C ILE A 103 -0.03 8.63 4.94
N GLY A 104 -0.18 7.82 6.00
CA GLY A 104 -0.94 6.56 5.99
C GLY A 104 -2.46 6.76 5.90
N GLY A 105 -3.23 5.67 5.95
CA GLY A 105 -4.70 5.75 6.06
C GLY A 105 -5.45 6.11 4.78
N GLN A 106 -4.88 5.88 3.60
CA GLN A 106 -5.55 6.13 2.31
C GLN A 106 -6.73 5.18 2.02
N THR A 107 -6.87 4.14 2.82
CA THR A 107 -7.82 3.06 2.63
C THR A 107 -9.21 3.45 3.15
N ARG A 108 -10.10 3.86 2.25
CA ARG A 108 -11.50 4.17 2.61
C ARG A 108 -12.35 2.92 2.62
N ILE A 109 -12.74 2.46 3.80
CA ILE A 109 -13.70 1.36 3.97
C ILE A 109 -15.11 1.96 4.00
N SER A 110 -15.92 1.64 2.99
CA SER A 110 -17.31 2.05 2.88
C SER A 110 -18.20 0.82 3.08
N LEU A 111 -18.77 0.66 4.27
CA LEU A 111 -19.80 -0.35 4.50
C LEU A 111 -21.16 0.25 4.11
N ARG A 112 -21.83 -0.38 3.16
CA ARG A 112 -23.19 0.02 2.76
C ARG A 112 -24.14 -0.29 3.92
N ASN A 113 -24.68 0.75 4.55
CA ASN A 113 -25.66 0.60 5.62
C ASN A 113 -27.07 0.63 5.00
N GLU A 114 -27.73 -0.51 4.97
CA GLU A 114 -29.13 -0.63 4.50
C GLU A 114 -30.15 -0.81 5.64
N HIS A 115 -29.76 -0.56 6.89
CA HIS A 115 -30.63 -0.81 8.05
C HIS A 115 -31.97 -0.07 7.96
N MET A 116 -32.00 1.14 7.39
CA MET A 116 -33.25 1.88 7.22
C MET A 116 -34.17 1.26 6.16
N SER A 117 -33.63 0.68 5.10
CA SER A 117 -34.40 0.00 4.06
C SER A 117 -35.08 -1.27 4.59
N TYR A 118 -34.43 -2.00 5.50
CA TYR A 118 -35.01 -3.19 6.14
C TYR A 118 -36.19 -2.88 7.06
N ILE A 119 -36.28 -1.66 7.61
CA ILE A 119 -37.40 -1.26 8.48
C ILE A 119 -38.66 -0.93 7.67
N ILE A 120 -38.50 -0.46 6.42
CA ILE A 120 -39.63 -0.04 5.57
C ILE A 120 -40.29 -1.24 4.87
N THR A 121 -39.55 -2.33 4.68
CA THR A 121 -40.02 -3.53 3.96
C THR A 121 -40.60 -4.62 4.85
N TRP A 122 -40.55 -4.47 6.18
CA TRP A 122 -41.19 -5.34 7.17
C TRP A 122 -42.34 -4.62 7.87
#